data_AF-A0A934R959-F1
#
_entry.id   AF-A0A934R959-F1
#
_cell.length_a   1.000
_cell.length_b   1.000
_cell.length_c   1.000
_cell.angle_alpha   90.00
_cell.angle_beta   90.00
_cell.angle_gamma   90.00
#
_symmetry.space_group_name_H-M   'P 1'
#
loop_
_entity.id
_entity.type
_entity.pdbx_description
1 polymer ?
#
loop_
_entity_poly.entity_id
_entity_poly.type
_entity_poly.pdbx_seq_one_letter_code
_entity_poly.pdbx_strand_id
1 'polypeptide(L)'
;MKHQSRPQTHRAGFTLMELLVVISIIVILSGLTVGGFAFVNQKQAKSQAEIQIGLLQLALEDYKSDNGEYPVGRSSTGTGQTGNIYDALFPSNSNEKVYLPELDPKNDSQGWLGGQTSGTRLTIYDPWGTEYYYRCNDPARPTRSYSANPDFDLWSAGPDGKTNAGSRGSYDPEHPDNLDDIRGW
;
A
#
# COMPACT_ATOMS: atom_id res chain seq x y z
N MET A 1 66.51 56.38 -9.16
CA MET A 1 65.57 55.30 -9.50
C MET A 1 65.05 54.72 -8.19
N LYS A 2 63.78 54.92 -7.85
CA LYS A 2 63.16 54.43 -6.60
C LYS A 2 62.41 53.13 -6.91
N HIS A 3 62.91 51.99 -6.43
CA HIS A 3 62.19 50.72 -6.51
C HIS A 3 61.07 50.72 -5.46
N GLN A 4 59.82 50.75 -5.91
CA GLN A 4 58.64 50.51 -5.07
C GLN A 4 58.44 49.01 -4.90
N SER A 5 58.60 48.51 -3.67
CA SER A 5 58.30 47.13 -3.29
C SER A 5 56.80 46.95 -3.14
N ARG A 6 56.15 46.14 -3.98
CA ARG A 6 54.74 45.77 -3.82
C ARG A 6 54.59 44.78 -2.65
N PRO A 7 53.63 44.98 -1.73
CA PRO A 7 53.36 44.00 -0.67
C PRO A 7 52.81 42.71 -1.30
N GLN A 8 53.42 41.58 -0.99
CA GLN A 8 52.87 40.27 -1.34
C GLN A 8 51.73 39.93 -0.37
N THR A 9 50.52 39.86 -0.89
CA THR A 9 49.37 39.31 -0.17
C THR A 9 49.55 37.80 -0.08
N HIS A 10 49.82 37.28 1.12
CA HIS A 10 49.80 35.83 1.37
C HIS A 10 48.42 35.30 1.02
N ARG A 11 48.34 34.44 0.00
CA ARG A 11 47.14 33.64 -0.25
C ARG A 11 47.05 32.60 0.86
N ALA A 12 46.02 32.70 1.70
CA ALA A 12 45.72 31.66 2.68
C ALA A 12 45.37 30.37 1.92
N GLY A 13 46.18 29.32 2.12
CA GLY A 13 45.91 27.98 1.60
C GLY A 13 45.03 27.21 2.57
N PHE A 14 44.16 26.35 2.04
CA PHE A 14 43.32 25.46 2.84
C PHE A 14 44.20 24.44 3.60
N THR A 15 43.97 24.27 4.89
CA THR A 15 44.72 23.27 5.68
C THR A 15 44.12 21.87 5.50
N LEU A 16 44.97 20.85 5.59
CA LEU A 16 44.51 19.44 5.57
C LEU A 16 43.54 19.14 6.72
N MET A 17 43.71 19.80 7.86
CA MET A 17 42.82 19.65 9.03
C MET A 17 41.42 20.21 8.76
N GLU A 18 41.31 21.35 8.09
CA GLU A 18 40.01 21.90 7.70
C GLU A 18 39.28 20.96 6.75
N LEU A 19 39.98 20.39 5.77
CA LEU A 19 39.37 19.40 4.88
C LEU A 19 38.94 18.14 5.64
N LEU A 20 39.74 17.67 6.59
CA LEU A 20 39.46 16.47 7.39
C LEU A 20 38.22 16.65 8.28
N VAL A 21 38.07 17.83 8.90
CA VAL A 21 36.87 18.16 9.71
C VAL A 21 35.63 18.27 8.83
N VAL A 22 35.74 18.82 7.62
CA VAL A 22 34.60 18.92 6.70
C VAL A 22 34.11 17.54 6.27
N ILE A 23 35.02 16.65 5.84
CA ILE A 23 34.62 15.30 5.42
C ILE A 23 34.06 14.48 6.60
N SER A 24 34.55 14.67 7.82
CA SER A 24 34.02 13.96 9.00
C SER A 24 32.59 14.40 9.33
N ILE A 25 32.29 15.70 9.24
CA ILE A 25 30.93 16.23 9.40
C ILE A 25 30.02 15.71 8.29
N ILE A 26 30.47 15.70 7.03
CA ILE A 26 29.69 15.17 5.89
C ILE A 26 29.34 13.69 6.10
N VAL A 27 30.28 12.84 6.56
CA VAL A 27 30.02 11.42 6.82
C VAL A 27 28.98 11.22 7.92
N ILE A 28 29.07 11.98 9.02
CA ILE A 28 28.10 11.89 10.12
C ILE A 28 26.70 12.32 9.65
N LEU A 29 26.60 13.47 8.96
CA LEU A 29 25.33 13.97 8.45
C LEU A 29 24.72 13.04 7.38
N SER A 30 25.57 12.46 6.53
CA SER A 30 25.15 11.50 5.50
C SER A 30 24.63 10.19 6.12
N GLY A 31 25.26 9.71 7.19
CA GLY A 31 24.80 8.51 7.91
C GLY A 31 23.43 8.70 8.56
N LEU A 32 23.19 9.86 9.18
CA LEU A 32 21.91 10.18 9.83
C LEU A 32 20.78 10.39 8.83
N THR A 33 21.07 10.98 7.67
CA THR A 33 20.06 11.25 6.64
C THR A 33 19.49 9.98 6.02
N VAL A 34 20.29 8.93 5.81
CA VAL A 34 19.81 7.68 5.18
C VAL A 34 18.94 6.84 6.13
N GLY A 35 19.27 6.77 7.41
CA GLY A 35 18.58 5.89 8.38
C GLY A 35 17.14 6.28 8.70
N GLY A 36 16.78 7.57 8.64
CA GLY A 36 15.45 8.05 9.00
C GLY A 36 14.36 7.80 7.95
N PHE A 37 14.73 7.72 6.67
CA PHE A 37 13.76 7.62 5.57
C PHE A 37 12.97 6.31 5.58
N ALA A 38 13.61 5.18 5.87
CA ALA A 38 12.94 3.87 5.83
C ALA A 38 11.79 3.75 6.85
N PHE A 39 12.00 4.23 8.07
CA PHE A 39 10.98 4.17 9.14
C PHE A 39 9.77 5.07 8.85
N VAL A 40 10.01 6.28 8.33
CA VAL A 40 8.94 7.21 7.98
C VAL A 40 8.10 6.66 6.83
N ASN A 41 8.73 6.07 5.81
CA ASN A 41 8.02 5.43 4.70
C ASN A 41 7.14 4.26 5.16
N GLN A 42 7.61 3.41 6.08
CA GLN A 42 6.80 2.29 6.57
C GLN A 42 5.58 2.76 7.37
N LYS A 43 5.74 3.79 8.20
CA LYS A 43 4.61 4.39 8.93
C LYS A 43 3.60 5.04 7.98
N GLN A 44 4.09 5.73 6.95
CA GLN A 44 3.24 6.33 5.92
C GLN A 44 2.48 5.25 5.14
N ALA A 45 3.16 4.19 4.69
CA ALA A 45 2.56 3.06 4.00
C ALA A 45 1.46 2.40 4.85
N LYS A 46 1.72 2.14 6.13
CA LYS A 46 0.69 1.62 7.04
C LYS A 46 -0.53 2.54 7.16
N SER A 47 -0.30 3.84 7.33
CA SER A 47 -1.40 4.82 7.39
C SER A 47 -2.19 4.88 6.08
N GLN A 48 -1.53 4.77 4.93
CA GLN A 48 -2.20 4.70 3.63
C GLN A 48 -3.03 3.43 3.50
N ALA A 49 -2.52 2.30 3.95
CA ALA A 49 -3.23 1.02 3.89
C ALA A 49 -4.50 1.04 4.75
N GLU A 50 -4.43 1.64 5.94
CA GLU A 50 -5.60 1.83 6.83
C GLU A 50 -6.66 2.73 6.18
N ILE A 51 -6.24 3.81 5.50
CA ILE A 51 -7.15 4.71 4.76
C ILE A 51 -7.79 3.99 3.57
N GLN A 52 -6.99 3.27 2.78
CA GLN A 52 -7.44 2.47 1.64
C GLN A 52 -8.49 1.44 2.07
N ILE A 53 -8.23 0.69 3.14
CA ILE A 53 -9.18 -0.26 3.72
C ILE A 53 -10.47 0.45 4.12
N GLY A 54 -10.39 1.59 4.82
CA GLY A 54 -11.58 2.34 5.22
C GLY A 54 -12.43 2.83 4.04
N LEU A 55 -11.79 3.30 2.97
CA LEU A 55 -12.47 3.72 1.74
C LEU A 55 -13.13 2.53 1.01
N LEU A 56 -12.43 1.39 0.94
CA LEU A 56 -12.96 0.16 0.38
C LEU A 56 -14.15 -0.37 1.19
N GLN A 57 -14.06 -0.38 2.52
CA GLN A 57 -15.17 -0.78 3.39
C GLN A 57 -16.41 0.09 3.14
N LEU A 58 -16.23 1.42 3.13
CA LEU A 58 -17.33 2.35 2.88
C LEU A 58 -17.99 2.10 1.51
N ALA A 59 -17.18 1.88 0.48
CA ALA A 59 -17.68 1.57 -0.86
C ALA A 59 -18.38 0.20 -0.92
N LEU A 60 -17.91 -0.80 -0.18
CA LEU A 60 -18.54 -2.12 -0.07
C LEU A 60 -19.89 -2.04 0.67
N GLU A 61 -20.01 -1.22 1.70
CA GLU A 61 -21.28 -0.96 2.38
C GLU A 61 -22.28 -0.26 1.46
N ASP A 62 -21.84 0.76 0.71
CA ASP A 62 -22.69 1.46 -0.27
C ASP A 62 -23.12 0.50 -1.40
N TYR A 63 -22.21 -0.36 -1.87
CA TYR A 63 -22.53 -1.42 -2.82
C TYR A 63 -23.59 -2.38 -2.28
N LYS A 64 -23.45 -2.87 -1.05
CA LYS A 64 -24.44 -3.75 -0.42
C LYS A 64 -25.78 -3.06 -0.22
N SER A 65 -25.79 -1.77 0.13
CA SER A 65 -27.01 -0.99 0.26
C SER A 65 -27.82 -0.98 -1.04
N ASP A 66 -27.14 -0.86 -2.19
CA ASP A 66 -27.79 -0.79 -3.50
C ASP A 66 -28.10 -2.19 -4.10
N ASN A 67 -27.26 -3.19 -3.84
CA ASN A 67 -27.35 -4.52 -4.47
C ASN A 67 -27.87 -5.64 -3.55
N GLY A 68 -27.98 -5.37 -2.24
CA GLY A 68 -28.47 -6.31 -1.23
C GLY A 68 -27.44 -7.31 -0.69
N GLU A 69 -26.29 -7.46 -1.36
CA GLU A 69 -25.21 -8.38 -0.97
C GLU A 69 -23.83 -7.80 -1.27
N TYR A 70 -22.80 -8.26 -0.56
CA TYR A 70 -21.42 -7.89 -0.89
C TYR A 70 -20.94 -8.62 -2.15
N PRO A 71 -19.95 -8.09 -2.88
CA PRO A 71 -19.44 -8.72 -4.09
C PRO A 71 -18.82 -10.11 -3.82
N VAL A 72 -19.50 -11.17 -4.24
CA VAL A 72 -19.00 -12.55 -4.09
C VAL A 72 -17.95 -12.88 -5.17
N GLY A 73 -16.81 -13.43 -4.75
CA GLY A 73 -15.74 -13.85 -5.66
C GLY A 73 -16.08 -15.13 -6.45
N ARG A 74 -15.52 -15.27 -7.66
CA ARG A 74 -15.62 -16.51 -8.45
C ARG A 74 -14.72 -17.65 -7.94
N SER A 75 -13.73 -17.36 -7.08
CA SER A 75 -12.78 -18.35 -6.60
C SER A 75 -13.33 -19.17 -5.44
N SER A 76 -13.29 -20.49 -5.56
CA SER A 76 -13.73 -21.46 -4.56
C SER A 76 -12.77 -21.61 -3.37
N THR A 77 -11.63 -20.91 -3.38
CA THR A 77 -10.64 -20.92 -2.28
C THR A 77 -11.03 -20.02 -1.11
N GLY A 78 -12.02 -19.13 -1.26
CA GLY A 78 -12.38 -18.18 -0.20
C GLY A 78 -11.32 -17.11 0.04
N THR A 79 -10.35 -16.96 -0.87
CA THR A 79 -9.40 -15.86 -0.92
C THR A 79 -9.61 -15.19 -2.27
N GLY A 80 -10.40 -14.12 -2.27
CA GLY A 80 -10.64 -13.31 -3.44
C GLY A 80 -9.46 -12.39 -3.69
N GLN A 81 -8.80 -12.60 -4.82
CA GLN A 81 -8.07 -11.53 -5.49
C GLN A 81 -9.07 -10.38 -5.71
N THR A 82 -8.79 -9.20 -5.16
CA THR A 82 -9.54 -7.95 -5.23
C THR A 82 -10.12 -7.57 -6.59
N GLY A 83 -9.75 -8.22 -7.67
CA GLY A 83 -10.44 -8.04 -8.95
C GLY A 83 -11.96 -8.20 -8.85
N ASN A 84 -12.51 -8.93 -7.87
CA ASN A 84 -13.97 -9.06 -7.72
C ASN A 84 -14.60 -7.80 -7.15
N ILE A 85 -13.94 -7.18 -6.19
CA ILE A 85 -14.39 -5.91 -5.64
C ILE A 85 -14.03 -4.76 -6.59
N TYR A 86 -12.95 -4.84 -7.36
CA TYR A 86 -12.64 -3.86 -8.41
C TYR A 86 -13.79 -3.76 -9.42
N ASP A 87 -14.21 -4.89 -10.02
CA ASP A 87 -15.29 -4.88 -11.01
C ASP A 87 -16.64 -4.42 -10.43
N ALA A 88 -16.87 -4.66 -9.14
CA ALA A 88 -18.10 -4.27 -8.45
C ALA A 88 -18.12 -2.80 -8.04
N LEU A 89 -17.00 -2.27 -7.55
CA LEU A 89 -16.87 -0.90 -7.06
C LEU A 89 -16.59 0.10 -8.20
N PHE A 90 -15.97 -0.36 -9.29
CA PHE A 90 -15.70 0.40 -10.50
C PHE A 90 -16.12 -0.41 -11.75
N PRO A 91 -17.43 -0.52 -12.00
CA PRO A 91 -17.93 -1.27 -13.14
C PRO A 91 -17.49 -0.62 -14.46
N SER A 92 -17.11 -1.46 -15.44
CA SER A 92 -16.69 -0.98 -16.77
C SER A 92 -17.85 -0.44 -17.63
N ASN A 93 -19.10 -0.71 -17.22
CA ASN A 93 -20.30 -0.24 -17.87
C ASN A 93 -20.65 1.18 -17.40
N SER A 94 -20.76 2.13 -18.33
CA SER A 94 -21.07 3.53 -18.01
C SER A 94 -22.45 3.77 -17.39
N ASN A 95 -23.34 2.77 -17.42
CA ASN A 95 -24.68 2.86 -16.85
C ASN A 95 -24.76 2.37 -15.40
N GLU A 96 -23.68 1.79 -14.87
CA GLU A 96 -23.62 1.31 -13.49
C GLU A 96 -22.99 2.36 -12.58
N LYS A 97 -23.46 2.41 -11.33
CA LYS A 97 -22.95 3.36 -10.33
C LYS A 97 -21.51 3.02 -10.00
N VAL A 98 -20.64 4.04 -9.99
CA VAL A 98 -19.28 3.94 -9.46
C VAL A 98 -19.34 4.20 -7.95
N TYR A 99 -18.86 3.24 -7.15
CA TYR A 99 -18.85 3.32 -5.69
C TYR A 99 -17.53 3.86 -5.16
N LEU A 100 -16.42 3.65 -5.87
CA LEU A 100 -15.10 4.14 -5.49
C LEU A 100 -14.36 4.76 -6.68
N PRO A 101 -14.40 6.10 -6.84
CA PRO A 101 -13.75 6.81 -7.94
C PRO A 101 -12.23 6.66 -7.99
N GLU A 102 -11.58 6.40 -6.85
CA GLU A 102 -10.14 6.17 -6.73
C GLU A 102 -9.67 4.93 -7.52
N LEU A 103 -10.59 4.04 -7.91
CA LEU A 103 -10.32 2.88 -8.75
C LEU A 103 -10.40 3.17 -10.26
N ASP A 104 -10.49 4.43 -10.68
CA ASP A 104 -10.49 4.78 -12.10
C ASP A 104 -9.12 4.48 -12.75
N PRO A 105 -9.03 3.52 -13.69
CA PRO A 105 -7.76 3.18 -14.34
C PRO A 105 -7.22 4.29 -15.23
N LYS A 106 -8.04 5.29 -15.59
CA LYS A 106 -7.57 6.47 -16.34
C LYS A 106 -6.94 7.52 -15.43
N ASN A 107 -7.24 7.47 -14.13
CA ASN A 107 -6.85 8.47 -13.14
C ASN A 107 -6.20 7.83 -11.90
N ASP A 108 -5.39 6.78 -12.08
CA ASP A 108 -4.68 6.10 -10.99
C ASP A 108 -3.44 6.89 -10.50
N SER A 109 -3.69 8.12 -10.05
CA SER A 109 -2.65 8.98 -9.50
C SER A 109 -2.10 8.48 -8.17
N GLN A 110 -2.84 7.60 -7.48
CA GLN A 110 -2.43 7.03 -6.20
C GLN A 110 -1.74 5.67 -6.34
N GLY A 111 -1.74 5.07 -7.53
CA GLY A 111 -1.09 3.78 -7.79
C GLY A 111 -1.77 2.61 -7.10
N TRP A 112 -3.10 2.68 -6.91
CA TRP A 112 -3.86 1.63 -6.24
C TRP A 112 -4.10 0.44 -7.15
N LEU A 113 -3.90 0.56 -8.46
CA LEU A 113 -4.27 -0.48 -9.40
C LEU A 113 -3.06 -1.28 -9.87
N GLY A 114 -3.21 -2.60 -9.82
CA GLY A 114 -2.30 -3.59 -10.36
C GLY A 114 -2.95 -4.48 -11.40
N GLY A 115 -2.14 -5.35 -12.02
CA GLY A 115 -2.60 -6.27 -13.07
C GLY A 115 -2.43 -5.72 -14.49
N GLN A 116 -2.56 -6.61 -15.48
CA GLN A 116 -2.20 -6.32 -16.87
C GLN A 116 -3.44 -5.91 -17.71
N THR A 117 -3.35 -4.79 -18.41
CA THR A 117 -4.40 -4.17 -19.27
C THR A 117 -4.81 -5.00 -20.50
N SER A 118 -4.26 -6.20 -20.67
CA SER A 118 -4.51 -7.11 -21.80
C SER A 118 -5.12 -8.42 -21.31
N GLY A 119 -6.43 -8.42 -21.05
CA GLY A 119 -7.21 -9.64 -20.79
C GLY A 119 -7.20 -10.16 -19.34
N THR A 120 -6.49 -9.50 -18.42
CA THR A 120 -6.50 -9.80 -16.98
C THR A 120 -7.32 -8.75 -16.23
N ARG A 121 -8.09 -9.17 -15.22
CA ARG A 121 -8.84 -8.27 -14.33
C ARG A 121 -7.87 -7.37 -13.58
N LEU A 122 -8.21 -6.08 -13.47
CA LEU A 122 -7.47 -5.14 -12.61
C LEU A 122 -7.68 -5.53 -11.15
N THR A 123 -6.66 -5.31 -10.34
CA THR A 123 -6.64 -5.63 -8.92
C THR A 123 -6.21 -4.40 -8.13
N ILE A 124 -6.53 -4.39 -6.84
CA ILE A 124 -6.28 -3.28 -5.93
C ILE A 124 -5.06 -3.64 -5.08
N TYR A 125 -4.00 -2.86 -5.20
CA TYR A 125 -2.74 -3.02 -4.50
C TYR A 125 -2.69 -2.17 -3.25
N ASP A 126 -2.05 -2.72 -2.23
CA ASP A 126 -1.65 -2.02 -1.03
C ASP A 126 -0.38 -1.18 -1.26
N PRO A 127 0.04 -0.37 -0.27
CA PRO A 127 1.20 0.52 -0.42
C PRO A 127 2.55 -0.21 -0.57
N TRP A 128 2.58 -1.52 -0.38
CA TRP A 128 3.75 -2.37 -0.60
C TRP A 128 3.72 -3.07 -1.96
N GLY A 129 2.68 -2.80 -2.77
CA GLY A 129 2.50 -3.37 -4.11
C GLY A 129 1.99 -4.81 -4.09
N THR A 130 1.47 -5.26 -2.95
CA THR A 130 0.81 -6.56 -2.81
C THR A 130 -0.68 -6.36 -2.99
N GLU A 131 -1.36 -7.34 -3.58
CA GLU A 131 -2.81 -7.27 -3.73
C GLU A 131 -3.50 -7.30 -2.36
N TYR A 132 -4.52 -6.47 -2.16
CA TYR A 132 -5.43 -6.63 -1.04
C TYR A 132 -6.12 -8.01 -1.09
N TYR A 133 -6.50 -8.50 0.07
CA TYR A 133 -7.19 -9.76 0.20
C TYR A 133 -8.62 -9.49 0.65
N TYR A 134 -9.58 -10.09 -0.06
CA TYR A 134 -10.98 -9.93 0.25
C TYR A 134 -11.68 -11.28 0.24
N ARG A 135 -12.60 -11.49 1.18
CA ARG A 135 -13.52 -12.63 1.16
C ARG A 135 -14.81 -12.30 1.89
N CYS A 136 -15.91 -12.85 1.41
CA CYS A 136 -17.22 -12.72 2.05
C CYS A 136 -17.95 -14.05 2.00
N ASN A 137 -18.93 -14.21 2.88
CA ASN A 137 -19.84 -15.34 2.81
C ASN A 137 -20.76 -15.22 1.59
N ASP A 138 -21.08 -16.34 0.96
CA ASP A 138 -21.93 -16.41 -0.24
C ASP A 138 -23.35 -16.83 0.17
N PRO A 139 -24.35 -15.95 0.07
CA PRO A 139 -25.73 -16.29 0.42
C PRO A 139 -26.30 -17.45 -0.40
N ALA A 140 -25.82 -17.66 -1.64
CA ALA A 140 -26.22 -18.78 -2.48
C ALA A 140 -25.59 -20.11 -2.02
N ARG A 141 -24.60 -20.08 -1.14
CA ARG A 141 -23.90 -21.25 -0.57
C ARG A 141 -23.78 -21.14 0.96
N PRO A 142 -24.90 -21.16 1.70
CA PRO A 142 -24.93 -20.90 3.14
C PRO A 142 -24.19 -21.95 3.98
N THR A 143 -23.90 -23.13 3.41
CA THR A 143 -23.15 -24.19 4.09
C THR A 143 -21.63 -23.97 4.07
N ARG A 144 -21.16 -22.90 3.42
CA ARG A 144 -19.74 -22.57 3.32
C ARG A 144 -19.49 -21.20 3.92
N SER A 145 -18.78 -21.19 5.05
CA SER A 145 -18.19 -19.97 5.60
C SER A 145 -16.88 -19.69 4.89
N TYR A 146 -16.75 -18.51 4.29
CA TYR A 146 -15.52 -18.09 3.63
C TYR A 146 -14.85 -16.97 4.41
N SER A 147 -15.61 -16.06 5.01
CA SER A 147 -15.11 -15.03 5.92
C SER A 147 -15.17 -15.47 7.38
N ALA A 148 -14.22 -14.96 8.18
CA ALA A 148 -14.22 -15.07 9.63
C ALA A 148 -15.32 -14.20 10.24
N ASN A 149 -15.60 -13.05 9.61
CA ASN A 149 -16.64 -12.13 10.05
C ASN A 149 -17.97 -12.36 9.31
N PRO A 150 -19.11 -11.94 9.91
CA PRO A 150 -20.43 -12.10 9.31
C PRO A 150 -20.58 -11.44 7.95
N ASP A 151 -19.98 -10.26 7.78
CA ASP A 151 -20.10 -9.44 6.58
C ASP A 151 -19.05 -9.82 5.53
N PHE A 152 -17.81 -9.40 5.74
CA PHE A 152 -16.65 -9.72 4.90
C PHE A 152 -15.35 -9.57 5.70
N ASP A 153 -14.26 -10.09 5.16
CA ASP A 153 -12.90 -9.82 5.61
C ASP A 153 -12.15 -9.10 4.48
N LEU A 154 -11.49 -7.99 4.80
CA LEU A 154 -10.63 -7.20 3.91
C LEU A 154 -9.31 -6.85 4.60
N TRP A 155 -8.17 -7.26 4.05
CA TRP A 155 -6.87 -7.02 4.66
C TRP A 155 -5.73 -6.85 3.64
N SER A 156 -4.66 -6.19 4.06
CA SER A 156 -3.36 -6.15 3.38
C SER A 156 -2.40 -7.11 4.08
N ALA A 157 -1.53 -7.76 3.30
CA ALA A 157 -0.44 -8.61 3.76
C ALA A 157 0.76 -7.83 4.32
N GLY A 158 0.65 -6.50 4.40
CA GLY A 158 1.67 -5.67 4.99
C GLY A 158 3.01 -5.62 4.23
N PRO A 159 4.06 -5.12 4.90
CA PRO A 159 5.39 -4.97 4.33
C PRO A 159 6.05 -6.24 3.80
N ASP A 160 5.75 -7.41 4.38
CA ASP A 160 6.39 -8.66 3.96
C ASP A 160 5.68 -9.35 2.77
N GLY A 161 4.45 -8.91 2.47
CA GLY A 161 3.63 -9.38 1.36
C GLY A 161 3.15 -10.83 1.52
N LYS A 162 3.21 -11.38 2.73
CA LYS A 162 2.78 -12.74 3.04
C LYS A 162 1.55 -12.68 3.94
N THR A 163 0.66 -13.63 3.73
CA THR A 163 -0.49 -13.81 4.61
C THR A 163 -0.93 -15.27 4.55
N ASN A 164 -1.30 -15.80 5.71
CA ASN A 164 -2.00 -17.05 5.86
C ASN A 164 -3.49 -16.75 6.12
N ALA A 165 -4.24 -16.71 5.02
CA ALA A 165 -5.69 -16.50 5.06
C ALA A 165 -6.46 -17.63 5.79
N GLY A 166 -5.83 -18.76 6.11
CA GLY A 166 -6.51 -19.96 6.60
C GLY A 166 -7.51 -20.55 5.60
N SER A 167 -8.35 -21.49 6.05
CA SER A 167 -9.40 -22.11 5.22
C SER A 167 -10.77 -21.90 5.84
N ARG A 168 -11.80 -21.72 5.00
CA ARG A 168 -13.22 -21.65 5.41
C ARG A 168 -13.52 -20.64 6.53
N GLY A 169 -13.05 -19.40 6.40
CA GLY A 169 -13.28 -18.36 7.41
C GLY A 169 -12.45 -18.52 8.69
N SER A 170 -11.52 -19.48 8.75
CA SER A 170 -10.50 -19.47 9.81
C SER A 170 -9.44 -18.44 9.45
N TYR A 171 -9.10 -17.54 10.38
CA TYR A 171 -7.96 -16.63 10.28
C TYR A 171 -7.27 -16.60 11.64
N ASP A 172 -5.98 -16.90 11.66
CA ASP A 172 -5.17 -16.90 12.87
C ASP A 172 -4.33 -15.63 12.93
N PRO A 173 -4.67 -14.65 13.78
CA PRO A 173 -3.92 -13.40 13.87
C PRO A 173 -2.53 -13.58 14.51
N GLU A 174 -2.25 -14.72 15.14
CA GLU A 174 -0.97 -15.01 15.78
C GLU A 174 -0.04 -15.83 14.87
N HIS A 175 -0.50 -16.22 13.67
CA HIS A 175 0.34 -16.89 12.69
C HIS A 175 1.52 -16.01 12.29
N PRO A 176 2.76 -16.54 12.16
CA PRO A 176 3.94 -15.73 11.84
C PRO A 176 3.81 -14.86 10.59
N ASP A 177 3.14 -15.38 9.55
CA ASP A 177 2.88 -14.67 8.29
C ASP A 177 1.71 -13.67 8.39
N ASN A 178 1.04 -13.50 9.54
CA ASN A 178 -0.11 -12.59 9.70
C ASN A 178 0.18 -11.45 10.69
N LEU A 179 1.40 -11.38 11.22
CA LEU A 179 1.75 -10.45 12.30
C LEU A 179 1.76 -8.98 11.84
N ASP A 180 2.05 -8.74 10.56
CA ASP A 180 2.06 -7.42 9.93
C ASP A 180 0.82 -7.14 9.08
N ASP A 181 -0.13 -8.07 9.01
CA ASP A 181 -1.40 -7.88 8.32
C ASP A 181 -2.18 -6.67 8.89
N ILE A 182 -2.72 -5.86 7.99
CA ILE A 182 -3.59 -4.72 8.32
C ILE A 182 -5.01 -5.09 7.93
N ARG A 183 -5.90 -5.11 8.92
CA ARG A 183 -7.25 -5.70 8.80
C ARG A 183 -8.33 -4.63 8.92
N GLY A 184 -9.38 -4.78 8.12
CA GLY A 184 -10.60 -3.98 8.16
C GLY A 184 -11.77 -4.72 8.80
N TRP A 185 -11.60 -5.29 9.99
CA TRP A 185 -12.68 -5.87 10.80
C TRP A 185 -12.32 -5.93 12.27
#